data_AF-A0A7Y5M1D5-F1
#
_entry.id   AF-A0A7Y5M1D5-F1
#
_cell.length_a   1.000
_cell.length_b   1.000
_cell.length_c   1.000
_cell.angle_alpha   90.00
_cell.angle_beta   90.00
_cell.angle_gamma   90.00
#
_symmetry.space_group_name_H-M   'P 1'
#
loop_
_entity.id
_entity.type
_entity.pdbx_description
1 polymer ?
#
loop_
_entity_poly.entity_id
_entity_poly.type
_entity_poly.pdbx_seq_one_letter_code
_entity_poly.pdbx_strand_id
1 'polypeptide(L)'
;MRGEASPPPAADVGVALLNLGGPWHLDGIRPFLSELFADREIIRLSPFPFLQPLIARLIIRARIRDVEENYRAIGGGSPLLRTTVAQGAALRRELARRGIRARV
;
A
#
# COMPACT_ATOMS: atom_id res chain seq x y z
N MET A 1 -28.29 -12.86 -42.82
CA MET A 1 -27.13 -11.94 -42.67
C MET A 1 -26.81 -11.85 -41.19
N ARG A 2 -25.77 -12.56 -40.71
CA ARG A 2 -25.30 -12.43 -39.32
C ARG A 2 -24.45 -11.16 -39.28
N GLY A 3 -24.86 -10.17 -38.49
CA GLY A 3 -24.00 -9.04 -38.18
C GLY A 3 -22.83 -9.55 -37.35
N GLU A 4 -21.63 -9.58 -37.92
CA GLU A 4 -20.42 -9.64 -37.13
C GLU A 4 -20.41 -8.39 -36.24
N ALA A 5 -20.55 -8.61 -34.93
CA ALA A 5 -20.29 -7.56 -33.96
C ALA A 5 -18.84 -7.11 -34.16
N SER A 6 -18.63 -5.82 -34.40
CA SER A 6 -17.30 -5.20 -34.40
C SER A 6 -16.53 -5.67 -33.16
N PRO A 7 -15.24 -6.03 -33.27
CA PRO A 7 -14.45 -6.41 -32.10
C PRO A 7 -14.58 -5.30 -31.05
N PRO A 8 -14.74 -5.64 -29.77
CA PRO A 8 -14.82 -4.64 -28.73
C PRO A 8 -13.56 -3.76 -28.83
N PRO A 9 -13.69 -2.43 -28.75
CA PRO A 9 -12.52 -1.54 -28.76
C PRO A 9 -11.56 -2.07 -27.70
N ALA A 10 -10.30 -2.30 -28.07
CA ALA A 10 -9.28 -2.94 -27.22
C ALA A 10 -9.38 -2.39 -25.79
N ALA A 11 -9.93 -3.19 -24.87
CA ALA A 11 -10.37 -2.68 -23.57
C ALA A 11 -9.18 -2.04 -22.84
N ASP A 12 -9.35 -0.82 -22.34
CA ASP A 12 -8.30 -0.14 -21.59
C ASP A 12 -7.99 -0.94 -20.32
N VAL A 13 -6.72 -1.26 -20.10
CA VAL A 13 -6.28 -2.08 -18.95
C VAL A 13 -6.04 -1.17 -17.75
N GLY A 14 -6.73 -1.44 -16.64
CA GLY A 14 -6.42 -0.84 -15.33
C GLY A 14 -5.42 -1.72 -14.56
N VAL A 15 -4.35 -1.13 -14.03
CA VAL A 15 -3.37 -1.80 -13.18
C VAL A 15 -3.35 -1.10 -11.82
N ALA A 16 -3.66 -1.82 -10.75
CA ALA A 16 -3.59 -1.29 -9.39
C ALA A 16 -2.32 -1.78 -8.68
N LEU A 17 -1.47 -0.85 -8.23
CA LEU A 17 -0.29 -1.18 -7.42
C LEU A 17 -0.65 -1.13 -5.93
N LEU A 18 -0.84 -2.29 -5.33
CA LEU A 18 -1.24 -2.43 -3.93
C LEU A 18 -0.03 -2.62 -3.02
N ASN A 19 -0.06 -1.97 -1.86
CA ASN A 19 0.92 -2.18 -0.80
C ASN A 19 0.27 -1.88 0.56
N LEU A 20 0.94 -2.27 1.65
CA LEU A 20 0.56 -1.90 3.02
C LEU A 20 0.73 -0.39 3.27
N GLY A 21 1.57 0.28 2.48
CA GLY A 21 1.89 1.68 2.65
C GLY A 21 3.01 1.89 3.67
N GLY A 22 3.21 3.14 4.06
CA GLY A 22 4.20 3.52 5.05
C GLY A 22 4.23 5.02 5.28
N PRO A 23 4.70 5.46 6.46
CA PRO A 23 4.72 6.86 6.83
C PRO A 23 5.77 7.61 6.02
N TRP A 24 5.39 8.77 5.46
CA TRP A 24 6.32 9.64 4.72
C TRP A 24 7.29 10.39 5.63
N HIS A 25 6.88 10.60 6.88
CA HIS A 25 7.60 11.36 7.89
C HIS A 25 7.37 10.71 9.26
N LEU A 26 8.21 11.04 10.23
CA LEU A 26 8.19 10.42 11.56
C LEU A 26 6.86 10.61 12.32
N ASP A 27 6.20 11.75 12.15
CA ASP A 27 4.88 12.05 12.74
C ASP A 27 3.77 11.11 12.23
N GLY A 28 3.93 10.58 11.02
CA GLY A 28 3.01 9.59 10.42
C GLY A 28 3.15 8.17 10.98
N ILE A 29 4.19 7.86 11.77
CA ILE A 29 4.44 6.49 12.27
C ILE A 29 3.32 6.03 13.21
N ARG A 30 2.91 6.89 14.16
CA ARG A 30 1.86 6.52 15.13
C ARG A 30 0.51 6.25 14.44
N PRO A 31 0.00 7.12 13.54
CA PRO A 31 -1.19 6.82 12.75
C PRO A 31 -1.06 5.49 11.98
N PHE A 32 0.04 5.29 11.25
CA PHE A 32 0.28 4.08 10.47
C PHE A 32 0.22 2.79 11.31
N LEU A 33 0.94 2.75 12.44
CA LEU A 33 0.90 1.58 13.33
C LEU A 33 -0.48 1.36 13.93
N SER A 34 -1.23 2.45 14.18
CA SER A 34 -2.58 2.34 14.74
C SER A 34 -3.55 1.70 13.74
N GLU A 35 -3.47 2.08 12.47
CA GLU A 35 -4.23 1.46 11.38
C GLU A 35 -3.82 -0.02 11.21
N LEU A 36 -2.50 -0.29 11.19
CA LEU A 36 -1.95 -1.63 10.99
C LEU A 36 -2.37 -2.64 12.07
N PHE A 37 -2.30 -2.27 13.35
CA PHE A 37 -2.64 -3.17 14.45
C PHE A 37 -4.14 -3.21 14.77
N ALA A 38 -4.92 -2.23 14.30
CA ALA A 38 -6.37 -2.27 14.41
C ALA A 38 -7.00 -3.24 13.40
N ASP A 39 -6.36 -3.45 12.26
CA ASP A 39 -6.84 -4.35 11.20
C ASP A 39 -6.64 -5.83 11.57
N ARG A 40 -7.75 -6.57 11.66
CA ARG A 40 -7.76 -8.02 11.99
C ARG A 40 -7.42 -8.92 10.82
N GLU A 41 -7.61 -8.44 9.59
CA GLU A 41 -7.23 -9.17 8.39
C GLU A 41 -5.71 -9.12 8.18
N ILE A 42 -5.06 -8.07 8.68
CA ILE A 42 -3.60 -7.96 8.67
C ILE A 42 -2.99 -8.66 9.91
N ILE A 43 -3.41 -8.29 11.13
CA ILE A 43 -2.79 -8.80 12.37
C ILE A 43 -3.86 -9.28 13.34
N ARG A 44 -3.81 -10.57 13.70
CA ARG A 44 -4.70 -11.18 14.68
C ARG A 44 -4.04 -11.23 16.06
N LEU A 45 -4.25 -10.18 16.86
CA LEU A 45 -3.60 -10.00 18.17
C LEU A 45 -4.28 -10.74 19.34
N SER A 46 -5.52 -11.18 19.19
CA SER A 46 -6.28 -11.82 20.28
C SER A 46 -7.35 -12.77 19.74
N PRO A 47 -7.65 -13.86 20.47
CA PRO A 47 -8.84 -14.65 20.22
C PRO A 47 -10.13 -13.85 20.50
N PHE A 48 -10.06 -12.80 21.33
CA PHE A 48 -11.18 -11.92 21.66
C PHE A 48 -11.10 -10.61 20.86
N PRO A 49 -11.92 -10.43 19.80
CA PRO A 49 -11.80 -9.29 18.88
C PRO A 49 -11.88 -7.93 19.57
N PHE A 50 -12.71 -7.81 20.60
CA PHE A 50 -12.93 -6.56 21.34
C PHE A 50 -11.70 -6.10 22.15
N LEU A 51 -10.74 -7.00 22.44
CA LEU A 51 -9.50 -6.64 23.13
C LEU A 51 -8.43 -6.11 22.18
N GLN A 52 -8.57 -6.31 20.87
CA GLN A 52 -7.56 -5.93 19.89
C GLN A 52 -7.17 -4.44 19.95
N PRO A 53 -8.09 -3.46 20.08
CA PRO A 53 -7.71 -2.06 20.21
C PRO A 53 -6.89 -1.76 21.47
N LEU A 54 -7.15 -2.47 22.57
CA LEU A 54 -6.38 -2.31 23.81
C LEU A 54 -4.97 -2.86 23.64
N ILE A 55 -4.84 -4.09 23.12
CA ILE A 55 -3.55 -4.75 22.89
C ILE A 55 -2.72 -3.95 21.86
N ALA A 56 -3.33 -3.49 20.77
CA ALA A 56 -2.70 -2.64 19.77
C ALA A 56 -2.09 -1.38 20.41
N ARG A 57 -2.85 -0.67 21.25
CA ARG A 57 -2.34 0.53 21.96
C ARG A 57 -1.16 0.21 22.86
N LEU A 58 -1.17 -0.92 23.56
CA LEU A 58 -0.06 -1.35 24.42
C LEU A 58 1.20 -1.64 23.61
N ILE A 59 1.08 -2.38 22.50
CA ILE A 59 2.19 -2.69 21.59
C ILE A 59 2.78 -1.40 21.00
N ILE A 60 1.92 -0.52 20.49
CA ILE A 60 2.36 0.75 19.89
C ILE A 60 3.11 1.59 20.93
N ARG A 61 2.57 1.74 22.15
CA ARG A 61 3.27 2.47 23.22
C ARG A 61 4.64 1.89 23.55
N ALA A 62 4.76 0.56 23.56
CA ALA A 62 6.02 -0.11 23.85
C ALA A 62 7.06 0.03 22.73
N ARG A 63 6.63 0.07 21.45
CA ARG A 63 7.54 -0.04 20.30
C ARG A 63 7.72 1.25 19.49
N ILE A 64 6.94 2.29 19.76
CA ILE A 64 6.95 3.51 18.93
C ILE A 64 8.34 4.15 18.84
N ARG A 65 9.10 4.17 19.93
CA ARG A 65 10.45 4.78 19.97
C ARG A 65 11.43 4.04 19.06
N ASP A 66 11.51 2.72 19.21
CA ASP A 66 12.38 1.87 18.37
C ASP A 66 12.00 2.01 16.89
N VAL A 67 10.70 2.06 16.58
CA VAL A 67 10.22 2.21 15.20
C VAL A 67 10.61 3.59 14.64
N GLU A 68 10.46 4.66 15.40
CA GLU A 68 10.92 5.99 15.00
C GLU A 68 12.43 6.04 14.76
N GLU A 69 13.24 5.42 15.62
CA GLU A 69 14.69 5.33 15.46
C GLU A 69 15.07 4.58 14.17
N ASN A 70 14.39 3.47 13.86
CA ASN A 70 14.56 2.75 12.61
C ASN A 70 14.22 3.62 11.39
N TYR A 71 13.10 4.37 11.45
CA TYR A 71 12.75 5.28 10.36
C TYR A 71 13.74 6.44 10.22
N ARG A 72 14.27 6.98 11.34
CA ARG A 72 15.35 7.99 11.30
C ARG A 72 16.60 7.45 10.62
N ALA A 73 16.99 6.21 10.91
CA ALA A 73 18.18 5.58 10.34
C ALA A 73 18.12 5.43 8.81
N ILE A 74 16.92 5.36 8.22
CA ILE A 74 16.72 5.28 6.77
C ILE A 74 16.38 6.62 6.10
N GLY A 75 16.51 7.75 6.82
CA GLY A 75 16.25 9.08 6.28
C GLY A 75 14.94 9.74 6.70
N GLY A 76 14.25 9.20 7.70
CA GLY A 76 13.10 9.84 8.37
C GLY A 76 11.72 9.48 7.82
N GLY A 77 11.63 8.55 6.87
CA GLY A 77 10.37 8.16 6.24
C GLY A 77 10.51 6.99 5.28
N SER A 78 9.38 6.39 4.90
CA SER A 78 9.31 5.29 3.94
C SER A 78 9.50 5.81 2.51
N PRO A 79 10.43 5.23 1.72
CA PRO A 79 10.59 5.57 0.30
C PRO A 79 9.50 4.92 -0.57
N LEU A 80 8.57 4.17 0.03
CA LEU A 80 7.67 3.26 -0.66
C LEU A 80 6.80 3.98 -1.69
N LEU A 81 6.08 5.03 -1.33
CA LEU A 81 5.17 5.70 -2.28
C LEU A 81 5.94 6.30 -3.47
N ARG A 82 7.11 6.92 -3.22
CA ARG A 82 7.98 7.45 -4.29
C ARG A 82 8.41 6.33 -5.25
N THR A 83 8.77 5.17 -4.70
CA THR A 83 9.20 4.00 -5.47
C THR A 83 8.03 3.41 -6.26
N THR A 84 6.87 3.24 -5.65
CA THR A 84 5.65 2.72 -6.30
C THR A 84 5.21 3.63 -7.45
N VAL A 85 5.27 4.96 -7.29
CA VAL A 85 4.97 5.91 -8.36
C VAL A 85 5.97 5.78 -9.51
N ALA A 86 7.27 5.68 -9.21
CA ALA A 86 8.30 5.49 -10.23
C ALA A 86 8.12 4.16 -10.99
N GLN A 87 7.78 3.08 -10.27
CA GLN A 87 7.45 1.77 -10.84
C GLN A 87 6.20 1.86 -11.72
N GLY A 88 5.14 2.53 -11.29
CA GLY A 88 3.92 2.70 -12.08
C GLY A 88 4.18 3.46 -13.38
N ALA A 89 5.00 4.52 -13.32
CA ALA A 89 5.43 5.25 -14.51
C ALA A 89 6.26 4.38 -15.46
N ALA A 90 7.17 3.55 -14.94
CA ALA A 90 7.97 2.63 -15.74
C ALA A 90 7.11 1.54 -16.38
N LEU A 91 6.17 0.96 -15.62
CA LEU A 91 5.24 -0.06 -16.08
C LEU A 91 4.33 0.48 -17.19
N ARG A 92 3.77 1.68 -17.02
CA ARG A 92 2.96 2.34 -18.06
C ARG A 92 3.73 2.49 -19.37
N ARG A 93 5.01 2.89 -19.31
CA ARG A 93 5.87 3.02 -20.50
C ARG A 93 6.14 1.67 -21.17
N GLU A 94 6.37 0.62 -20.39
CA GLU A 94 6.57 -0.74 -20.91
C GLU A 94 5.31 -1.27 -21.60
N LEU A 95 4.15 -1.12 -20.97
CA LEU A 95 2.87 -1.56 -21.54
C LEU A 95 2.56 -0.84 -22.85
N ALA A 96 2.80 0.47 -22.91
CA ALA A 96 2.65 1.24 -24.15
C ALA A 96 3.59 0.73 -25.27
N ARG A 97 4.85 0.39 -24.94
CA ARG A 97 5.79 -0.21 -25.92
C ARG A 97 5.31 -1.56 -26.48
N ARG A 98 4.49 -2.28 -25.71
CA ARG A 98 3.87 -3.55 -26.13
C ARG A 98 2.53 -3.38 -26.85
N GLY A 99 2.11 -2.14 -27.12
CA GLY A 99 0.83 -1.84 -27.75
C GLY A 99 -0.38 -1.96 -26.81
N ILE A 100 -0.16 -2.06 -25.50
CA ILE A 100 -1.21 -2.17 -24.49
C ILE A 100 -1.55 -0.76 -23.98
N ARG A 101 -2.80 -0.33 -24.17
CA ARG A 101 -3.32 0.90 -23.54
C ARG A 101 -3.66 0.59 -22.08
N ALA A 102 -2.80 1.06 -21.18
CA ALA A 102 -2.95 0.83 -19.76
C ALA A 102 -2.93 2.12 -18.94
N ARG A 103 -3.80 2.16 -17.93
CA ARG A 103 -3.76 3.10 -16.83
C ARG A 103 -3.21 2.35 -15.61
N VAL A 104 -2.05 2.81 -15.13
CA VAL A 104 -1.38 2.31 -13.92
C VAL A 104 -1.55 3.33 -12.82
#